data_AF-A0A3D6BES2-F1
#
_entry.id   AF-A0A3D6BES2-F1
#
_cell.length_a   1.000
_cell.length_b   1.000
_cell.length_c   1.000
_cell.angle_alpha   90.00
_cell.angle_beta   90.00
_cell.angle_gamma   90.00
#
_symmetry.space_group_name_H-M   'P 1'
#
loop_
_entity.id
_entity.type
_entity.pdbx_description
1 polymer ?
#
loop_
_entity_poly.entity_id
_entity_poly.type
_entity_poly.pdbx_seq_one_letter_code
_entity_poly.pdbx_strand_id
1 'polypeptide(L)'
;MSKISLTPSKPVSAGSIVVLIFFLIFGIGFAFLVGNVLAENEAPALMSMVFYLFIFIWIGTVLLMLIYYVKNYNSEKGISILDINTEEESAKANRDRSPSERLRELELLKKESLITDKEYELKRTEILSDKW
;
A
#
# COMPACT_ATOMS: atom_id res chain seq x y z
N MET A 1 7.31 -7.67 -14.81
CA MET A 1 6.76 -7.15 -13.54
C MET A 1 7.01 -5.65 -13.37
N SER A 2 6.03 -4.79 -13.69
CA SER A 2 6.04 -3.37 -13.29
C SER A 2 5.29 -3.25 -11.96
N LYS A 3 6.02 -3.05 -10.86
CA LYS A 3 5.44 -2.76 -9.54
C LYS A 3 5.29 -1.25 -9.40
N ILE A 4 4.06 -0.77 -9.23
CA ILE A 4 3.81 0.63 -8.89
C ILE A 4 3.66 0.68 -7.37
N SER A 5 4.66 1.23 -6.70
CA SER A 5 4.63 1.48 -5.26
C SER A 5 4.09 2.88 -4.99
N LEU A 6 3.00 2.99 -4.21
CA LEU A 6 2.48 4.28 -3.76
C LEU A 6 3.17 4.67 -2.45
N THR A 7 3.92 5.77 -2.46
CA THR A 7 4.65 6.27 -1.30
C THR A 7 4.12 7.63 -0.85
N PRO A 8 4.05 7.92 0.47
CA PRO A 8 3.60 9.21 0.95
C PRO A 8 4.61 10.27 0.53
N SER A 9 4.11 11.39 0.01
CA SER A 9 4.98 12.45 -0.49
C SER A 9 5.80 13.10 0.64
N LYS A 10 6.94 13.69 0.29
CA LYS A 10 7.80 14.39 1.26
C LYS A 10 7.06 15.50 2.04
N PRO A 11 6.22 16.35 1.40
CA PRO A 11 5.43 17.35 2.13
C PRO A 11 4.46 16.73 3.15
N VAL A 12 3.77 15.65 2.77
CA VAL A 12 2.86 14.94 3.68
C VAL A 12 3.64 14.37 4.86
N SER A 13 4.82 13.79 4.60
CA SER A 13 5.67 13.25 5.67
C SER A 13 6.18 14.33 6.61
N ALA A 14 6.62 15.47 6.08
CA ALA A 14 7.04 16.60 6.91
C ALA A 14 5.90 17.14 7.78
N GLY A 15 4.71 17.31 7.20
CA GLY A 15 3.51 17.70 7.95
C GLY A 15 3.17 16.71 9.06
N SER A 16 3.18 15.41 8.75
CA SER A 16 2.96 14.35 9.73
C SER A 16 3.99 14.37 10.85
N ILE A 17 5.27 14.56 10.56
CA ILE A 17 6.32 14.66 11.59
C ILE A 17 6.03 15.81 12.56
N VAL A 18 5.70 16.99 12.05
CA VAL A 18 5.39 18.16 12.89
C VAL A 18 4.19 17.87 13.80
N VAL A 19 3.10 17.34 13.23
CA VAL A 19 1.90 16.99 14.00
C VAL A 19 2.19 15.93 15.07
N LEU A 20 2.99 14.91 14.73
CA LEU A 20 3.36 13.85 15.68
C LEU A 20 4.22 14.36 16.84
N ILE A 21 5.10 15.34 16.60
CA ILE A 21 5.84 16.02 17.67
C ILE A 21 4.89 16.73 18.63
N PHE A 22 3.89 17.46 18.10
CA PHE A 22 2.86 18.08 18.95
C PHE A 22 2.07 17.03 19.74
N PHE A 23 1.74 15.90 19.13
CA PHE A 23 1.03 14.81 19.81
C PHE A 23 1.88 14.16 20.91
N LEU A 24 3.20 14.08 20.75
CA LEU A 24 4.10 13.62 21.83
C LEU A 24 4.13 14.61 22.99
N ILE A 25 4.31 15.90 22.70
CA ILE A 25 4.32 16.95 23.73
C ILE A 25 2.99 16.94 24.48
N PHE A 26 1.87 16.88 23.75
CA PHE A 26 0.54 16.77 24.34
C PHE A 26 0.40 15.50 25.18
N GLY A 27 0.76 14.33 24.65
CA GLY A 27 0.63 13.05 25.35
C GLY A 27 1.43 13.01 26.66
N ILE A 28 2.65 13.54 26.65
CA ILE A 28 3.51 13.63 27.85
C ILE A 28 2.90 14.62 28.86
N GLY A 29 2.47 15.80 28.42
CA GLY A 29 1.84 16.79 29.30
C GLY A 29 0.54 16.28 29.90
N PHE A 30 -0.29 15.63 29.08
CA PHE A 30 -1.54 14.99 29.50
C PHE A 30 -1.30 13.85 30.49
N ALA A 31 -0.30 13.01 30.25
CA ALA A 31 0.11 11.95 31.17
C ALA A 31 0.50 12.50 32.54
N PHE A 32 1.28 13.57 32.56
CA PHE A 32 1.70 14.21 33.81
C PHE A 32 0.52 14.87 34.54
N LEU A 33 -0.30 15.64 33.82
CA LEU A 33 -1.43 16.37 34.40
C LEU A 33 -2.46 15.41 35.00
N VAL A 34 -2.91 14.42 34.22
CA VAL A 34 -3.90 13.45 34.68
C VAL A 34 -3.30 12.46 35.68
N GLY A 35 -2.02 12.09 35.51
CA GLY A 35 -1.30 11.26 36.47
C GLY A 35 -1.26 11.87 37.87
N ASN A 36 -1.01 13.18 37.97
CA ASN A 36 -1.06 13.90 39.24
C ASN A 36 -2.49 13.92 39.82
N VAL A 37 -3.50 14.20 39.00
CA VAL A 37 -4.91 14.17 39.45
C VAL A 37 -5.30 12.79 39.99
N LEU A 38 -4.89 11.71 39.31
CA LEU A 38 -5.17 10.34 39.76
C LEU A 38 -4.48 10.02 41.09
N ALA A 39 -3.24 10.49 41.27
CA ALA A 39 -2.48 10.29 42.50
C ALA A 39 -3.05 11.09 43.69
N GLU A 40 -3.39 12.37 43.47
CA GLU A 40 -3.91 13.26 44.51
C GLU A 40 -5.32 12.88 44.99
N ASN A 41 -6.14 12.30 44.11
CA ASN A 41 -7.52 11.93 44.42
C ASN A 41 -7.68 10.44 44.82
N GLU A 42 -6.57 9.75 45.12
CA GLU A 42 -6.56 8.33 45.50
C GLU A 42 -7.40 7.45 44.56
N ALA A 43 -7.22 7.65 43.24
CA ALA A 43 -8.03 6.97 42.25
C ALA A 43 -7.94 5.44 42.38
N PRO A 44 -9.03 4.70 42.09
CA PRO A 44 -9.02 3.24 42.15
C PRO A 44 -7.86 2.66 41.36
N ALA A 45 -7.17 1.66 41.92
CA ALA A 45 -5.97 1.08 41.30
C ALA A 45 -6.19 0.62 39.85
N LEU A 46 -7.38 0.06 39.56
CA LEU A 46 -7.76 -0.35 38.20
C LEU A 46 -7.81 0.83 37.22
N MET A 47 -8.32 1.98 37.65
CA MET A 47 -8.40 3.18 36.81
C MET A 47 -7.00 3.70 36.48
N SER A 48 -6.13 3.82 37.49
CA SER A 48 -4.74 4.22 37.31
C SER A 48 -3.99 3.26 36.39
N MET A 49 -4.15 1.96 36.57
CA MET A 49 -3.54 0.94 35.71
C MET A 49 -3.97 1.10 34.25
N VAL A 50 -5.28 1.21 33.99
CA VAL A 50 -5.81 1.38 32.64
C VAL A 50 -5.31 2.67 32.01
N PHE A 51 -5.26 3.77 32.77
CA PHE A 51 -4.75 5.05 32.30
C PHE A 51 -3.27 4.97 31.87
N TYR A 52 -2.39 4.43 32.73
CA TYR A 52 -0.98 4.32 32.40
C TYR A 52 -0.72 3.36 31.24
N LEU A 53 -1.48 2.27 31.13
CA LEU A 53 -1.43 1.37 29.98
C LEU A 53 -1.82 2.10 28.69
N PHE A 54 -2.91 2.87 28.72
CA PHE A 54 -3.36 3.69 27.59
C PHE A 54 -2.29 4.69 27.17
N ILE A 55 -1.72 5.46 28.10
CA ILE A 55 -0.64 6.42 27.82
C ILE A 55 0.57 5.73 27.22
N PHE A 56 0.97 4.58 27.77
CA PHE A 56 2.10 3.80 27.27
C PHE A 56 1.89 3.37 25.82
N ILE A 57 0.71 2.80 25.50
CA ILE A 57 0.37 2.38 24.14
C ILE A 57 0.32 3.59 23.22
N TRP A 58 -0.35 4.68 23.62
CA TRP A 58 -0.47 5.90 22.84
C TRP A 58 0.89 6.48 22.46
N ILE A 59 1.76 6.70 23.45
CA ILE A 59 3.11 7.25 23.22
C ILE A 59 3.91 6.29 22.33
N GLY A 60 3.83 4.99 22.58
CA GLY A 60 4.46 3.97 21.74
C GLY A 60 4.02 4.05 20.28
N THR A 61 2.71 4.15 20.01
CA THR A 61 2.16 4.28 18.66
C THR A 61 2.62 5.58 17.98
N VAL A 62 2.60 6.70 18.69
CA VAL A 62 3.06 7.99 18.15
C VAL A 62 4.56 7.93 17.82
N LEU A 63 5.39 7.31 18.67
CA LEU A 63 6.81 7.11 18.40
C LEU A 63 7.06 6.22 17.16
N LEU A 64 6.32 5.12 17.03
CA LEU A 64 6.42 4.24 15.85
C LEU A 64 6.04 5.00 14.56
N MET A 65 4.96 5.78 14.58
CA MET A 65 4.57 6.61 13.45
C MET A 65 5.63 7.66 13.13
N LEU A 66 6.22 8.30 14.15
CA LEU A 66 7.27 9.30 13.96
C LEU A 66 8.48 8.68 13.27
N ILE A 67 8.95 7.52 13.73
CA ILE A 67 10.04 6.78 13.10
C ILE A 67 9.71 6.45 11.64
N TYR A 68 8.49 5.97 11.38
CA TYR A 68 8.03 5.67 10.02
C TYR A 68 8.12 6.90 9.10
N TYR A 69 7.55 8.03 9.51
CA TYR A 69 7.54 9.24 8.68
C TYR A 69 8.92 9.89 8.54
N VAL A 70 9.76 9.84 9.58
CA VAL A 70 11.16 10.29 9.48
C VAL A 70 11.94 9.43 8.49
N LYS A 71 11.79 8.11 8.54
CA LYS A 71 12.43 7.20 7.56
C LYS A 71 11.87 7.42 6.15
N ASN A 72 10.57 7.68 6.00
CA ASN A 72 9.97 7.98 4.71
C ASN A 72 10.49 9.30 4.12
N TYR A 73 10.60 10.35 4.95
CA TYR A 73 11.10 11.66 4.52
C TYR A 73 12.56 11.60 4.04
N ASN A 74 13.39 10.81 4.71
CA ASN A 74 14.80 10.62 4.37
C ASN A 74 15.02 9.61 3.21
N SER A 75 13.99 8.86 2.80
CA SER A 75 14.11 7.90 1.70
C SER A 75 13.93 8.60 0.35
N GLU A 76 14.84 8.36 -0.60
CA GLU A 76 14.71 8.87 -1.97
C GLU A 76 13.52 8.28 -2.72
N LYS A 77 13.16 7.03 -2.40
CA LYS A 77 12.04 6.32 -3.03
C LYS A 77 10.76 6.33 -2.19
N GLY A 78 10.83 6.75 -0.93
CA GLY A 78 9.75 6.58 0.05
C GLY A 78 9.57 5.11 0.49
N ILE A 79 8.79 4.88 1.53
CA ILE A 79 8.37 3.55 2.00
C ILE A 79 6.99 3.28 1.39
N SER A 80 6.88 2.22 0.57
CA SER A 80 5.62 1.86 -0.11
C SER A 80 4.53 1.57 0.91
N ILE A 81 3.40 2.26 0.79
CA ILE A 81 2.17 1.98 1.55
C ILE A 81 1.38 0.88 0.84
N LEU A 82 1.44 0.85 -0.49
CA LEU A 82 0.65 -0.06 -1.32
C LEU A 82 1.44 -0.43 -2.57
N ASP A 83 1.61 -1.74 -2.78
CA ASP A 83 2.15 -2.28 -4.03
C ASP A 83 0.98 -2.68 -4.94
N ILE A 84 0.83 -1.96 -6.04
CA ILE A 84 -0.16 -2.30 -7.08
C ILE A 84 0.53 -3.19 -8.11
N ASN A 85 0.06 -4.42 -8.25
CA ASN A 85 0.42 -5.31 -9.35
C ASN A 85 -0.46 -4.96 -10.56
N THR A 86 0.12 -4.33 -11.57
CA THR A 86 -0.63 -3.96 -12.79
C THR A 86 -0.55 -5.11 -13.79
N GLU A 87 -1.69 -5.56 -14.33
CA GLU A 87 -1.83 -6.67 -15.30
C GLU A 87 -1.22 -6.41 -16.69
N GLU A 88 -0.42 -5.34 -16.89
CA GLU A 88 0.24 -5.04 -18.18
C GLU A 88 1.14 -6.18 -18.68
N GLU A 89 1.53 -7.11 -17.81
CA GLU A 89 2.30 -8.30 -18.16
C GLU A 89 1.50 -9.31 -18.98
N SER A 90 0.16 -9.34 -18.88
CA SER A 90 -0.69 -10.18 -19.73
C SER A 90 -0.72 -9.68 -21.18
N ALA A 91 -0.74 -8.36 -21.38
CA ALA A 91 -0.68 -7.73 -22.70
C ALA A 91 0.73 -7.83 -23.33
N LYS A 92 1.80 -7.80 -22.52
CA LYS A 92 3.19 -8.04 -22.98
C LYS A 92 3.46 -9.52 -23.28
N ALA A 93 3.02 -10.44 -22.43
CA ALA A 93 3.16 -11.87 -22.67
C ALA A 93 2.46 -12.34 -23.95
N ASN A 94 1.38 -11.68 -24.37
CA ASN A 94 0.71 -11.96 -25.64
C ASN A 94 1.45 -11.37 -26.86
N ARG A 95 2.33 -10.37 -26.67
CA ARG A 95 3.18 -9.79 -27.73
C ARG A 95 4.54 -10.49 -27.86
N ASP A 96 5.07 -11.07 -26.78
CA ASP A 96 6.32 -11.85 -26.78
C ASP A 96 6.12 -13.32 -27.25
N ARG A 97 4.86 -13.78 -27.37
CA ARG A 97 4.54 -15.09 -27.95
C ARG A 97 4.73 -15.06 -29.45
N SER A 98 5.33 -16.13 -29.98
CA SER A 98 5.48 -16.29 -31.42
C SER A 98 4.10 -16.26 -32.11
N PRO A 99 3.97 -15.68 -33.32
CA PRO A 99 2.72 -15.69 -34.07
C PRO A 99 2.10 -17.09 -34.21
N SER A 100 2.94 -18.14 -34.28
CA SER A 100 2.52 -19.54 -34.31
C SER A 100 1.81 -20.03 -33.03
N GLU A 101 2.25 -19.57 -31.85
CA GLU A 101 1.61 -19.94 -30.58
C GLU A 101 0.24 -19.28 -30.44
N ARG A 102 0.14 -18.00 -30.84
CA ARG A 102 -1.12 -17.23 -30.82
C ARG A 102 -2.16 -17.83 -31.77
N LEU A 103 -1.73 -18.31 -32.95
CA LEU A 103 -2.62 -19.00 -33.90
C LEU A 103 -3.12 -20.35 -33.36
N ARG A 104 -2.28 -21.11 -32.66
CA ARG A 104 -2.66 -22.40 -32.06
C ARG A 104 -3.68 -22.24 -30.94
N GLU A 105 -3.53 -21.23 -30.09
CA GLU A 105 -4.54 -20.91 -29.07
C GLU A 105 -5.85 -20.44 -29.70
N LEU A 106 -5.80 -19.62 -30.75
CA LEU A 106 -6.98 -19.17 -31.47
C LEU A 106 -7.78 -20.34 -32.09
N GLU A 107 -7.09 -21.35 -32.61
CA GLU A 107 -7.71 -22.57 -33.15
C GLU A 107 -8.35 -23.44 -32.06
N LEU A 108 -7.75 -23.50 -30.86
CA LEU A 108 -8.35 -24.16 -29.70
C LEU A 108 -9.64 -23.47 -29.25
N LEU A 109 -9.63 -22.13 -29.16
CA LEU A 109 -10.82 -21.36 -28.78
C LEU A 109 -11.98 -21.54 -29.77
N LYS A 110 -11.67 -21.64 -31.07
CA LYS A 110 -12.67 -21.96 -32.10
C LYS A 110 -13.22 -23.38 -31.92
N LYS A 111 -12.34 -24.36 -31.70
CA LYS A 111 -12.72 -25.77 -31.50
C LYS A 111 -13.61 -25.95 -30.27
N GLU A 112 -13.38 -25.18 -29.23
CA GLU A 112 -14.20 -25.14 -28.01
C GLU A 112 -15.49 -24.33 -28.17
N SER A 113 -15.78 -23.80 -29.38
CA SER A 113 -16.94 -22.95 -29.68
C SER A 113 -17.06 -21.72 -28.77
N LEU A 114 -15.93 -21.24 -28.24
CA LEU A 114 -15.86 -20.05 -27.38
C LEU A 114 -15.82 -18.74 -28.18
N ILE A 115 -15.52 -18.83 -29.47
CA ILE A 115 -15.49 -17.70 -30.41
C ILE A 115 -16.23 -18.08 -31.69
N THR A 116 -16.80 -17.07 -32.36
CA THR A 116 -17.50 -17.26 -33.63
C THR A 116 -16.53 -17.35 -34.81
N ASP A 117 -16.98 -17.93 -35.94
CA ASP A 117 -16.18 -17.98 -37.18
C ASP A 117 -15.73 -16.60 -37.66
N LYS A 118 -16.58 -15.59 -37.47
CA LYS A 118 -16.29 -14.20 -37.85
C LYS A 118 -15.20 -13.59 -36.99
N GLU A 119 -15.21 -13.87 -35.69
CA GLU A 119 -14.19 -13.40 -34.73
C GLU A 119 -12.85 -14.11 -34.95
N TYR A 120 -12.91 -15.41 -35.26
CA TYR A 120 -11.74 -16.21 -35.61
C TYR A 120 -11.00 -15.65 -36.83
N GLU A 121 -11.71 -15.42 -37.94
CA GLU A 121 -11.08 -14.90 -39.17
C GLU A 121 -10.47 -13.51 -38.95
N LEU A 122 -11.18 -12.62 -38.24
CA LEU A 122 -10.70 -11.27 -37.97
C LEU A 122 -9.41 -11.28 -37.13
N LYS A 123 -9.38 -12.11 -36.07
CA LYS A 123 -8.19 -12.25 -35.21
C LYS A 123 -7.04 -12.98 -35.90
N ARG A 124 -7.33 -13.94 -36.78
CA ARG A 124 -6.33 -14.64 -37.57
C ARG A 124 -5.64 -13.71 -38.56
N THR A 125 -6.39 -12.85 -39.25
CA THR A 125 -5.82 -11.83 -40.14
C THR A 125 -4.97 -10.83 -39.38
N GLU A 126 -5.41 -10.41 -38.19
CA GLU A 126 -4.65 -9.51 -37.31
C GLU A 126 -3.29 -10.11 -36.92
N ILE A 127 -3.26 -11.36 -36.44
CA ILE A 127 -2.03 -12.05 -36.04
C ILE A 127 -1.08 -12.30 -37.23
N LEU A 128 -1.62 -12.59 -38.42
CA LEU A 128 -0.81 -12.77 -39.64
C LEU A 128 -0.27 -11.45 -40.21
N SER A 129 -0.90 -10.32 -39.87
CA SER A 129 -0.48 -8.98 -40.29
C SER A 129 0.60 -8.35 -39.41
N ASP A 130 0.79 -8.87 -38.19
CA ASP A 130 1.93 -8.52 -37.34
C ASP A 130 3.23 -9.01 -38.01
N LYS A 131 4.23 -8.13 -38.13
CA LYS A 131 5.53 -8.45 -38.74
C LYS A 131 6.21 -9.57 -37.93
N TRP A 132 6.65 -10.60 -38.66
CA TRP A 132 7.39 -11.75 -38.14
C TRP A 132 8.84 -11.39 -37.80
#